data_AF-A0A7X9AAS5-F1
#
_entry.id   AF-A0A7X9AAS5-F1
#
_cell.length_a   1.000
_cell.length_b   1.000
_cell.length_c   1.000
_cell.angle_alpha   90.00
_cell.angle_beta   90.00
_cell.angle_gamma   90.00
#
_symmetry.space_group_name_H-M   'P 1'
#
loop_
_entity.id
_entity.type
_entity.pdbx_description
1 polymer ?
#
loop_
_entity_poly.entity_id
_entity_poly.type
_entity_poly.pdbx_seq_one_letter_code
_entity_poly.pdbx_strand_id
1 'polypeptide(L)'
;MSKRQLKAFCFCLVMWMVVALPTSARAQEEKFDLNAIIIDAELYVWNRISDVLDLFRGGLAGGPGIGAEVAITEYVQLGAYTSYERGVTFPHFVFPLWLVDYYEKNEPIFVFHEGRYATAAFGPWRRESNVEDSSIDRHFPRHKWDVRAQLDAAFIHAYLAFSPTEFWDLLAGFVGWDPAADDQRLDYVATRYPADQFGRGVSNILFGVFEVPLNILRITAAEGDLPGVSKGLGLGVWRFVCREIIGVVELATFPFGWQPIIEPEYVFPINQNATWRVRRPAFHKQY
;
A
#
# COMPACT_ATOMS: atom_id res chain seq x y z
N MET A 1 6.93 -18.79 -47.42
CA MET A 1 8.29 -18.78 -46.85
C MET A 1 8.88 -20.18 -46.92
N SER A 2 10.08 -20.39 -47.48
CA SER A 2 10.64 -21.74 -47.64
C SER A 2 11.13 -22.30 -46.30
N LYS A 3 11.16 -23.64 -46.13
CA LYS A 3 11.67 -24.29 -44.89
C LYS A 3 13.09 -23.85 -44.51
N ARG A 4 13.90 -23.38 -45.47
CA ARG A 4 15.24 -22.81 -45.21
C ARG A 4 15.16 -21.38 -44.65
N GLN A 5 14.23 -20.56 -45.13
CA GLN A 5 14.03 -19.21 -44.62
C GLN A 5 13.46 -19.19 -43.20
N LEU A 6 12.59 -20.15 -42.86
CA LEU A 6 12.08 -20.29 -41.49
C LEU A 6 13.19 -20.65 -40.50
N LYS A 7 14.11 -21.55 -40.89
CA LYS A 7 15.27 -21.91 -40.07
C LYS A 7 16.24 -20.74 -39.89
N ALA A 8 16.49 -19.97 -40.95
CA ALA A 8 17.33 -18.78 -40.87
C ALA A 8 16.71 -17.70 -39.97
N PHE A 9 15.40 -17.48 -40.08
CA PHE A 9 14.67 -16.54 -39.23
C PHE A 9 14.68 -16.96 -37.76
N CYS A 10 14.41 -18.25 -37.46
CA CYS A 10 14.52 -18.76 -36.09
C CYS A 10 15.95 -18.66 -35.55
N PHE A 11 16.98 -18.90 -36.37
CA PHE A 11 18.38 -18.79 -35.94
C PHE A 11 18.77 -17.32 -35.66
N CYS A 12 18.33 -16.37 -36.48
CA CYS A 12 18.52 -14.94 -36.23
C CYS A 12 17.76 -14.47 -34.99
N LEU A 13 16.56 -14.99 -34.73
CA LEU A 13 15.75 -14.64 -33.56
C LEU A 13 16.35 -15.20 -32.26
N VAL A 14 16.93 -16.41 -32.29
CA VAL A 14 17.68 -16.98 -31.16
C VAL A 14 18.98 -16.21 -30.92
N MET A 15 19.73 -15.85 -31.97
CA MET A 15 20.93 -15.01 -31.84
C MET A 15 20.59 -13.61 -31.32
N TRP A 16 19.46 -13.04 -31.71
CA TRP A 16 18.99 -11.76 -31.19
C TRP A 16 18.58 -11.88 -29.71
N MET A 17 17.91 -12.97 -29.30
CA MET A 17 17.65 -13.23 -27.87
C MET A 17 18.93 -13.42 -27.04
N VAL A 18 19.97 -14.05 -27.60
CA VAL A 18 21.25 -14.24 -26.91
C VAL A 18 22.05 -12.94 -26.81
N VAL A 19 21.88 -12.01 -27.75
CA VAL A 19 22.56 -10.68 -27.76
C VAL A 19 21.73 -9.60 -27.07
N ALA A 20 20.41 -9.75 -26.98
CA ALA A 20 19.48 -8.82 -26.32
C ALA A 20 19.22 -9.18 -24.85
N LEU A 21 19.77 -10.28 -24.34
CA LEU A 21 19.95 -10.45 -22.90
C LEU A 21 20.82 -9.28 -22.41
N PRO A 22 20.41 -8.57 -21.34
CA PRO A 22 21.10 -7.37 -20.91
C PRO A 22 22.57 -7.69 -20.62
N THR A 23 23.44 -7.02 -21.35
CA THR A 23 24.90 -7.08 -21.21
C THR A 23 25.41 -6.51 -19.88
N SER A 24 24.55 -6.35 -18.87
CA SER A 24 24.94 -6.05 -17.50
C SER A 24 25.49 -7.29 -16.77
N ALA A 25 25.31 -8.50 -17.30
CA ALA A 25 25.88 -9.72 -16.73
C ALA A 25 27.33 -9.98 -17.17
N ARG A 26 28.16 -8.94 -17.31
CA ARG A 26 29.60 -9.07 -17.52
C ARG A 26 30.38 -8.20 -16.54
N ALA A 27 31.14 -8.90 -15.70
CA ALA A 27 32.22 -8.45 -14.84
C ALA A 27 31.84 -7.83 -13.48
N GLN A 28 31.43 -8.71 -12.56
CA GLN A 28 31.85 -8.56 -11.16
C GLN A 28 32.03 -9.95 -10.56
N GLU A 29 33.24 -10.25 -10.08
CA GLU A 29 33.48 -11.36 -9.15
C GLU A 29 32.74 -11.03 -7.84
N GLU A 30 31.43 -11.26 -7.80
CA GLU A 30 30.60 -11.01 -6.63
C GLU A 30 30.17 -12.35 -6.02
N LYS A 31 30.48 -12.51 -4.73
CA LYS A 31 29.92 -13.55 -3.88
C LYS A 31 28.41 -13.60 -4.16
N PHE A 32 27.89 -14.81 -4.36
CA PHE A 32 26.46 -15.07 -4.44
C PHE A 32 25.75 -14.39 -3.25
N ASP A 33 25.24 -13.18 -3.46
CA ASP A 33 24.60 -12.41 -2.41
C ASP A 33 23.17 -12.92 -2.31
N LEU A 34 23.02 -14.00 -1.54
CA LEU A 34 21.72 -14.61 -1.27
C LEU A 34 20.72 -13.57 -0.74
N ASN A 35 21.19 -12.53 -0.04
CA ASN A 35 20.31 -11.46 0.43
C ASN A 35 19.79 -10.63 -0.73
N ALA A 36 20.62 -10.28 -1.71
CA ALA A 36 20.18 -9.53 -2.89
C ALA A 36 19.12 -10.31 -3.69
N ILE A 37 19.34 -11.61 -3.89
CA ILE A 37 18.38 -12.48 -4.60
C ILE A 37 17.05 -12.61 -3.82
N ILE A 38 17.13 -12.75 -2.50
CA ILE A 38 15.93 -12.81 -1.65
C ILE A 38 15.16 -11.48 -1.75
N ILE A 39 15.85 -10.34 -1.64
CA ILE A 39 15.21 -9.01 -1.71
C ILE A 39 14.61 -8.77 -3.11
N ASP A 40 15.31 -9.14 -4.18
CA ASP A 40 14.78 -9.02 -5.56
C ASP A 40 13.52 -9.86 -5.76
N ALA A 41 13.54 -11.11 -5.28
CA ALA A 41 12.38 -12.00 -5.36
C ALA A 41 11.21 -11.50 -4.51
N GLU A 42 11.49 -11.00 -3.31
CA GLU A 42 10.51 -10.42 -2.41
C GLU A 42 9.88 -9.15 -2.99
N LEU A 43 10.68 -8.23 -3.55
CA LEU A 43 10.20 -7.03 -4.21
C LEU A 43 9.37 -7.33 -5.44
N TYR A 44 9.79 -8.31 -6.25
CA TYR A 44 9.01 -8.77 -7.38
C TYR A 44 7.62 -9.25 -6.94
N VAL A 45 7.56 -10.14 -5.95
CA VAL A 45 6.29 -10.63 -5.40
C VAL A 45 5.46 -9.48 -4.85
N TRP A 46 6.10 -8.53 -4.16
CA TRP A 46 5.41 -7.39 -3.57
C TRP A 46 4.82 -6.45 -4.62
N ASN A 47 5.57 -6.09 -5.66
CA ASN A 47 5.06 -5.29 -6.77
C ASN A 47 3.80 -5.93 -7.37
N ARG A 48 3.81 -7.26 -7.57
CA ARG A 48 2.61 -7.96 -8.05
C ARG A 48 1.44 -7.89 -7.07
N ILE A 49 1.70 -7.87 -5.76
CA ILE A 49 0.65 -7.67 -4.75
C ILE A 49 0.14 -6.22 -4.81
N SER A 50 1.03 -5.23 -4.93
CA SER A 50 0.68 -3.81 -5.03
C SER A 50 -0.27 -3.55 -6.21
N ASP A 51 0.09 -4.02 -7.41
CA ASP A 51 -0.75 -3.87 -8.61
C ASP A 51 -2.14 -4.53 -8.43
N VAL A 52 -2.21 -5.66 -7.72
CA VAL A 52 -3.48 -6.31 -7.38
C VAL A 52 -4.32 -5.47 -6.43
N LEU A 53 -3.69 -4.74 -5.50
CA LEU A 53 -4.40 -3.87 -4.58
C LEU A 53 -4.91 -2.62 -5.29
N ASP A 54 -4.09 -2.02 -6.16
CA ASP A 54 -4.44 -0.83 -6.96
C ASP A 54 -5.55 -1.10 -7.99
N LEU A 55 -5.76 -2.37 -8.32
CA LEU A 55 -6.79 -2.85 -9.24
C LEU A 55 -8.20 -2.45 -8.83
N PHE A 56 -8.50 -2.42 -7.52
CA PHE A 56 -9.82 -2.17 -6.98
C PHE A 56 -9.85 -1.00 -6.03
N ARG A 57 -10.59 0.04 -6.39
CA ARG A 57 -10.77 1.24 -5.57
C ARG A 57 -12.19 1.29 -5.02
N GLY A 58 -12.30 1.80 -3.80
CA GLY A 58 -13.56 1.80 -3.05
C GLY A 58 -13.84 3.12 -2.36
N GLY A 59 -15.13 3.41 -2.20
CA GLY A 59 -15.57 4.56 -1.46
C GLY A 59 -16.93 4.36 -0.83
N LEU A 60 -17.12 4.98 0.33
CA LEU A 60 -18.39 5.01 1.04
C LEU A 60 -18.72 6.46 1.39
N ALA A 61 -19.92 6.90 1.05
CA ALA A 61 -20.43 8.19 1.48
C ALA A 61 -21.82 8.07 2.10
N GLY A 62 -22.17 9.06 2.92
CA GLY A 62 -23.46 9.14 3.58
C GLY A 62 -24.13 10.48 3.32
N GLY A 63 -25.45 10.47 3.18
CA GLY A 63 -26.25 11.67 2.98
C GLY A 63 -27.43 11.43 2.02
N PRO A 64 -28.36 12.38 1.85
CA PRO A 64 -29.52 12.19 1.01
C PRO A 64 -29.13 12.19 -0.48
N GLY A 65 -29.44 11.11 -1.18
CA GLY A 65 -29.33 11.05 -2.63
C GLY A 65 -30.02 9.85 -3.25
N ILE A 66 -30.18 9.90 -4.57
CA ILE A 66 -30.80 8.84 -5.35
C ILE A 66 -30.19 8.77 -6.73
N GLY A 67 -29.90 7.55 -7.16
CA GLY A 67 -29.49 7.26 -8.52
C GLY A 67 -28.43 6.18 -8.57
N ALA A 68 -27.93 5.96 -9.78
CA ALA A 68 -26.83 5.05 -10.02
C ALA A 68 -26.07 5.48 -11.26
N GLU A 69 -24.79 5.13 -11.32
CA GLU A 69 -23.97 5.22 -12.51
C GLU A 69 -23.25 3.89 -12.72
N VAL A 70 -23.28 3.39 -13.95
CA VAL A 70 -22.38 2.33 -14.41
C VAL A 70 -21.60 2.88 -15.60
N ALA A 71 -20.29 2.75 -15.56
CA ALA A 71 -19.43 3.15 -16.67
C ALA A 71 -18.37 2.08 -16.92
N ILE A 72 -18.15 1.77 -18.19
CA ILE A 72 -17.13 0.79 -18.64
C ILE A 72 -15.87 1.54 -19.09
N THR A 73 -15.97 2.83 -19.40
CA THR A 73 -14.89 3.80 -19.66
C THR A 73 -15.47 5.21 -19.60
N GLU A 74 -14.68 6.25 -19.89
CA GLU A 74 -15.24 7.58 -20.10
C GLU A 74 -16.25 7.66 -21.27
N TYR A 75 -16.17 6.76 -22.25
CA TYR A 75 -16.97 6.80 -23.47
C TYR A 75 -18.28 6.00 -23.39
N VAL A 76 -18.35 5.05 -22.47
CA VAL A 76 -19.49 4.15 -22.29
C VAL A 76 -19.95 4.26 -20.86
N GLN A 77 -20.81 5.25 -20.62
CA GLN A 77 -21.38 5.57 -19.33
C GLN A 77 -22.90 5.55 -19.41
N LEU A 78 -23.56 5.06 -18.37
CA LEU A 78 -25.00 5.19 -18.20
C LEU A 78 -25.26 5.47 -16.73
N GLY A 79 -25.73 6.68 -16.44
CA GLY A 79 -26.00 7.04 -15.07
C GLY A 79 -26.78 8.34 -14.96
N ALA A 80 -27.62 8.38 -13.95
CA ALA A 80 -28.22 9.61 -13.49
C ALA A 80 -28.32 9.51 -11.98
N TYR A 81 -27.72 10.47 -11.29
CA TYR A 81 -27.80 10.54 -9.85
C TYR A 81 -27.77 11.97 -9.36
N THR A 82 -28.40 12.17 -8.21
CA THR A 82 -28.25 13.39 -7.44
C THR A 82 -28.03 13.03 -5.99
N SER A 83 -26.98 13.58 -5.39
CA SER A 83 -26.61 13.30 -4.01
C SER A 83 -26.19 14.57 -3.30
N TYR A 84 -26.42 14.59 -1.99
CA TYR A 84 -25.69 15.43 -1.06
C TYR A 84 -24.96 14.47 -0.13
N GLU A 85 -23.70 14.21 -0.44
CA GLU A 85 -22.92 13.17 0.22
C GLU A 85 -21.77 13.80 1.01
N ARG A 86 -21.49 13.19 2.16
CA ARG A 86 -20.27 13.36 2.94
C ARG A 86 -19.66 11.97 3.09
N GLY A 87 -18.48 11.78 2.53
CA GLY A 87 -17.91 10.45 2.36
C GLY A 87 -16.41 10.39 2.51
N VAL A 88 -15.94 9.16 2.40
CA VAL A 88 -14.53 8.80 2.41
C VAL A 88 -14.26 7.86 1.25
N THR A 89 -13.19 8.17 0.52
CA THR A 89 -12.60 7.27 -0.47
C THR A 89 -11.34 6.67 0.12
N PHE A 90 -11.08 5.40 -0.17
CA PHE A 90 -9.88 4.68 0.24
C PHE A 90 -9.25 3.97 -0.97
N PRO A 91 -7.92 3.78 -0.98
CA PRO A 91 -7.20 3.29 -2.16
C PRO A 91 -7.63 1.86 -2.56
N HIS A 92 -7.79 0.96 -1.59
CA HIS A 92 -8.23 -0.42 -1.83
C HIS A 92 -8.97 -1.01 -0.61
N PHE A 93 -9.54 -2.23 -0.68
CA PHE A 93 -10.33 -2.79 0.44
C PHE A 93 -9.52 -3.58 1.49
N VAL A 94 -8.22 -3.80 1.26
CA VAL A 94 -7.38 -4.64 2.13
C VAL A 94 -6.72 -3.85 3.28
N PHE A 95 -7.33 -3.86 4.46
CA PHE A 95 -6.66 -3.42 5.70
C PHE A 95 -5.63 -4.47 6.15
N PRO A 96 -4.40 -4.13 6.60
CA PRO A 96 -3.83 -2.80 6.91
C PRO A 96 -2.96 -2.19 5.79
N LEU A 97 -3.04 -2.70 4.56
CA LEU A 97 -2.11 -2.33 3.49
C LEU A 97 -2.24 -0.88 3.00
N TRP A 98 -3.28 -0.16 3.42
CA TRP A 98 -3.39 1.30 3.23
C TRP A 98 -2.20 2.10 3.75
N LEU A 99 -1.50 1.56 4.76
CA LEU A 99 -0.30 2.20 5.28
C LEU A 99 0.81 2.22 4.23
N VAL A 100 0.87 1.25 3.33
CA VAL A 100 1.84 1.21 2.24
C VAL A 100 1.61 2.41 1.32
N ASP A 101 0.41 2.58 0.79
CA ASP A 101 0.07 3.75 -0.05
C ASP A 101 0.35 5.08 0.67
N TYR A 102 -0.03 5.17 1.95
CA TYR A 102 0.19 6.37 2.76
C TYR A 102 1.66 6.76 2.87
N TYR A 103 2.49 5.77 3.06
CA TYR A 103 3.88 5.99 3.34
C TYR A 103 4.76 6.03 2.08
N GLU A 104 4.37 5.30 1.04
CA GLU A 104 5.11 5.17 -0.21
C GLU A 104 4.73 6.27 -1.21
N LYS A 105 3.43 6.35 -1.54
CA LYS A 105 2.89 7.29 -2.53
C LYS A 105 2.63 8.67 -1.90
N ASN A 106 2.75 8.78 -0.57
CA ASN A 106 2.41 9.98 0.22
C ASN A 106 0.95 10.41 -0.01
N GLU A 107 0.08 9.44 -0.31
CA GLU A 107 -1.34 9.66 -0.55
C GLU A 107 -2.12 9.50 0.75
N PRO A 108 -3.11 10.35 1.04
CA PRO A 108 -3.93 10.17 2.24
C PRO A 108 -4.71 8.85 2.18
N ILE A 109 -4.62 8.05 3.25
CA ILE A 109 -5.40 6.79 3.42
C ILE A 109 -6.89 7.02 3.17
N PHE A 110 -7.37 8.17 3.64
CA PHE A 110 -8.76 8.57 3.58
C PHE A 110 -8.87 9.93 2.90
N VAL A 111 -9.44 9.95 1.70
CA VAL A 111 -9.80 11.20 1.03
C VAL A 111 -11.24 11.51 1.39
N PHE A 112 -11.42 12.46 2.31
CA PHE A 112 -12.75 12.94 2.69
C PHE A 112 -13.29 13.89 1.64
N HIS A 113 -14.54 13.67 1.23
CA HIS A 113 -15.23 14.52 0.28
C HIS A 113 -16.61 14.90 0.81
N GLU A 114 -17.05 16.12 0.52
CA GLU A 114 -18.37 16.62 0.91
C GLU A 114 -18.92 17.57 -0.15
N GLY A 115 -20.19 17.40 -0.54
CA GLY A 115 -20.83 18.30 -1.49
C GLY A 115 -22.11 17.79 -2.09
N ARG A 116 -22.70 18.62 -2.96
CA ARG A 116 -23.90 18.30 -3.74
C ARG A 116 -23.51 17.95 -5.15
N TYR A 117 -23.98 16.80 -5.63
CA TYR A 117 -23.76 16.30 -6.97
C TYR A 117 -25.08 16.11 -7.69
N ALA A 118 -25.08 16.50 -8.95
CA ALA A 118 -26.10 16.09 -9.90
C ALA A 118 -25.38 15.77 -11.20
N THR A 119 -25.50 14.53 -11.62
CA THR A 119 -24.85 14.01 -12.82
C THR A 119 -25.89 13.35 -13.69
N ALA A 120 -25.80 13.61 -14.99
CA ALA A 120 -26.41 12.79 -16.01
C ALA A 120 -25.34 12.41 -17.04
N ALA A 121 -25.21 11.11 -17.31
CA ALA A 121 -24.23 10.54 -18.22
C ALA A 121 -24.89 9.50 -19.16
N PHE A 122 -24.61 9.64 -20.45
CA PHE A 122 -25.06 8.71 -21.49
C PHE A 122 -24.00 8.64 -22.61
N GLY A 123 -23.35 7.49 -22.72
CA GLY A 123 -22.23 7.30 -23.63
C GLY A 123 -21.11 8.32 -23.34
N PRO A 124 -20.62 9.06 -24.35
CA PRO A 124 -19.62 10.11 -24.17
C PRO A 124 -20.21 11.41 -23.58
N TRP A 125 -21.54 11.57 -23.58
CA TRP A 125 -22.16 12.77 -23.07
C TRP A 125 -22.26 12.71 -21.55
N ARG A 126 -21.73 13.73 -20.88
CA ARG A 126 -21.77 13.87 -19.43
C ARG A 126 -22.03 15.32 -19.06
N ARG A 127 -22.94 15.53 -18.12
CA ARG A 127 -23.21 16.85 -17.53
C ARG A 127 -23.22 16.73 -16.02
N GLU A 128 -22.39 17.53 -15.37
CA GLU A 128 -22.24 17.59 -13.92
C GLU A 128 -22.55 19.00 -13.43
N SER A 129 -23.08 19.12 -12.21
CA SER A 129 -23.30 20.43 -11.57
C SER A 129 -21.97 21.08 -11.18
N ASN A 130 -21.58 22.14 -11.90
CA ASN A 130 -20.43 23.05 -11.75
C ASN A 130 -19.34 22.69 -10.70
N VAL A 131 -18.16 22.38 -11.24
CA VAL A 131 -16.96 21.82 -10.59
C VAL A 131 -15.96 22.88 -10.09
N GLU A 132 -16.21 24.17 -10.28
CA GLU A 132 -15.09 25.10 -10.50
C GLU A 132 -14.48 25.86 -9.30
N ASP A 133 -14.89 25.68 -8.04
CA ASP A 133 -14.43 26.62 -6.99
C ASP A 133 -14.29 26.07 -5.55
N SER A 134 -13.57 24.97 -5.35
CA SER A 134 -12.93 24.74 -4.03
C SER A 134 -11.74 23.80 -4.08
N SER A 135 -10.77 24.08 -3.22
CA SER A 135 -9.64 23.22 -2.86
C SER A 135 -10.00 21.92 -2.14
N ILE A 136 -11.28 21.57 -2.02
CA ILE A 136 -11.77 20.38 -1.34
C ILE A 136 -12.28 19.43 -2.43
N ASP A 137 -11.77 18.21 -2.47
CA ASP A 137 -12.30 17.18 -3.35
C ASP A 137 -13.76 16.91 -2.99
N ARG A 138 -14.62 17.11 -3.97
CA ARG A 138 -16.04 16.97 -3.84
C ARG A 138 -16.50 15.73 -4.62
N HIS A 139 -15.76 14.64 -4.77
CA HIS A 139 -16.36 13.44 -5.37
C HIS A 139 -15.44 12.21 -5.29
N PHE A 140 -15.98 11.04 -5.61
CA PHE A 140 -15.18 9.86 -5.88
C PHE A 140 -14.25 10.09 -7.10
N PRO A 141 -12.96 9.71 -7.01
CA PRO A 141 -11.98 9.89 -8.08
C PRO A 141 -12.29 8.95 -9.25
N ARG A 142 -12.04 9.41 -10.48
CA ARG A 142 -12.35 8.67 -11.71
C ARG A 142 -11.21 8.78 -12.72
N HIS A 143 -10.80 7.65 -13.29
CA HIS A 143 -9.92 7.65 -14.45
C HIS A 143 -10.65 7.32 -15.75
N LYS A 144 -9.98 7.65 -16.84
CA LYS A 144 -10.48 7.55 -18.22
C LYS A 144 -10.91 6.14 -18.60
N TRP A 145 -10.16 5.14 -18.13
CA TRP A 145 -10.29 3.75 -18.54
C TRP A 145 -10.95 2.86 -17.48
N ASP A 146 -11.41 3.44 -16.37
CA ASP A 146 -11.98 2.67 -15.27
C ASP A 146 -13.34 2.08 -15.63
N VAL A 147 -13.55 0.84 -15.19
CA VAL A 147 -14.86 0.24 -15.08
C VAL A 147 -15.38 0.55 -13.68
N ARG A 148 -16.42 1.38 -13.58
CA ARG A 148 -16.93 1.89 -12.31
C ARG A 148 -18.43 1.66 -12.16
N ALA A 149 -18.82 1.43 -10.91
CA ALA A 149 -20.20 1.35 -10.48
C ALA A 149 -20.39 2.23 -9.25
N GLN A 150 -21.38 3.10 -9.31
CA GLN A 150 -21.79 3.96 -8.20
C GLN A 150 -23.28 3.74 -7.94
N LEU A 151 -23.62 3.58 -6.67
CA LEU A 151 -25.00 3.42 -6.21
C LEU A 151 -25.29 4.42 -5.11
N ASP A 152 -26.28 5.28 -5.34
CA ASP A 152 -26.76 6.26 -4.39
C ASP A 152 -28.17 5.85 -3.94
N ALA A 153 -28.25 5.23 -2.76
CA ALA A 153 -29.46 4.61 -2.22
C ALA A 153 -29.94 5.33 -0.95
N ALA A 154 -30.66 6.43 -1.14
CA ALA A 154 -31.25 7.27 -0.10
C ALA A 154 -30.22 7.89 0.85
N PHE A 155 -29.67 7.13 1.79
CA PHE A 155 -28.71 7.60 2.80
C PHE A 155 -27.30 7.04 2.62
N ILE A 156 -27.15 6.01 1.79
CA ILE A 156 -25.90 5.27 1.59
C ILE A 156 -25.47 5.40 0.14
N HIS A 157 -24.22 5.78 -0.05
CA HIS A 157 -23.56 5.93 -1.34
C HIS A 157 -22.39 4.98 -1.38
N ALA A 158 -22.40 4.05 -2.34
CA ALA A 158 -21.35 3.07 -2.51
C ALA A 158 -20.66 3.28 -3.86
N TYR A 159 -19.33 3.31 -3.85
CA TYR A 159 -18.49 3.46 -5.03
C TYR A 159 -17.52 2.29 -5.14
N LEU A 160 -17.45 1.72 -6.34
CA LEU A 160 -16.47 0.70 -6.71
C LEU A 160 -15.92 1.00 -8.10
N ALA A 161 -14.60 1.00 -8.23
CA ALA A 161 -13.92 1.10 -9.51
C ALA A 161 -12.90 -0.02 -9.68
N PHE A 162 -12.81 -0.52 -10.90
CA PHE A 162 -11.82 -1.44 -11.38
C PHE A 162 -11.00 -0.73 -12.45
N SER A 163 -9.67 -0.76 -12.34
CA SER A 163 -8.77 -0.13 -13.32
C SER A 163 -8.17 -1.17 -14.27
N PRO A 164 -8.63 -1.25 -15.54
CA PRO A 164 -8.06 -2.18 -16.51
C PRO A 164 -6.61 -1.86 -16.88
N THR A 165 -6.14 -0.63 -16.66
CA THR A 165 -4.75 -0.27 -16.92
C THR A 165 -3.83 -0.93 -15.91
N GLU A 166 -4.19 -0.92 -14.61
CA GLU A 166 -3.43 -1.66 -13.58
C GLU A 166 -3.53 -3.17 -13.80
N PHE A 167 -4.67 -3.66 -14.30
CA PHE A 167 -4.76 -5.08 -14.69
C PHE A 167 -3.74 -5.45 -15.76
N TRP A 168 -3.56 -4.57 -16.74
CA TRP A 168 -2.61 -4.81 -17.82
C TRP A 168 -1.17 -4.65 -17.35
N ASP A 169 -0.92 -3.72 -16.44
CA ASP A 169 0.37 -3.55 -15.79
C ASP A 169 0.75 -4.77 -14.93
N LEU A 170 -0.19 -5.27 -14.12
CA LEU A 170 -0.08 -6.53 -13.39
C LEU A 170 0.38 -7.69 -14.30
N LEU A 171 -0.27 -7.82 -15.47
CA LEU A 171 0.05 -8.85 -16.45
C LEU A 171 1.40 -8.63 -17.12
N ALA A 172 1.75 -7.38 -17.43
CA ALA A 172 3.04 -7.03 -18.02
C ALA A 172 4.19 -7.30 -17.04
N GLY A 173 4.03 -7.04 -15.75
CA GLY A 173 5.09 -7.30 -14.78
C GLY A 173 5.34 -8.78 -14.54
N PHE A 174 4.41 -9.69 -14.87
CA PHE A 174 4.73 -11.14 -14.92
C PHE A 174 5.85 -11.49 -15.90
N VAL A 175 6.01 -10.71 -16.97
CA VAL A 175 7.12 -10.85 -17.93
C VAL A 175 8.25 -9.85 -17.68
N GLY A 176 8.23 -9.14 -16.54
CA GLY A 176 9.23 -8.15 -16.16
C GLY A 176 9.14 -6.84 -16.96
N TRP A 177 8.00 -6.57 -17.58
CA TRP A 177 7.75 -5.30 -18.26
C TRP A 177 6.81 -4.44 -17.40
N ASP A 178 7.22 -3.21 -17.14
CA ASP A 178 6.51 -2.22 -16.33
C ASP A 178 6.15 -1.00 -17.21
N PRO A 179 4.96 -1.01 -17.86
CA PRO A 179 4.44 0.12 -18.62
C PRO A 179 4.09 1.37 -17.78
N ALA A 180 3.57 1.19 -16.56
CA ALA A 180 3.14 2.28 -15.69
C ALA A 180 4.31 3.02 -15.02
N ALA A 181 5.47 2.37 -14.97
CA ALA A 181 6.69 2.87 -14.33
C ALA A 181 6.53 3.16 -12.83
N ASP A 182 5.64 2.42 -12.16
CA ASP A 182 5.29 2.55 -10.75
C ASP A 182 5.83 1.40 -9.89
N ASP A 183 6.42 0.37 -10.51
CA ASP A 183 7.12 -0.71 -9.81
C ASP A 183 8.20 -0.16 -8.85
N GLN A 184 8.24 -0.72 -7.65
CA GLN A 184 9.33 -0.43 -6.73
C GLN A 184 10.65 -0.96 -7.28
N ARG A 185 11.69 -0.14 -7.12
CA ARG A 185 13.07 -0.49 -7.45
C ARG A 185 13.92 -0.45 -6.20
N LEU A 186 14.91 -1.33 -6.15
CA LEU A 186 15.93 -1.27 -5.11
C LEU A 186 16.66 0.08 -5.15
N ASP A 187 16.62 0.80 -4.03
CA ASP A 187 17.61 1.83 -3.76
C ASP A 187 18.89 1.12 -3.29
N TYR A 188 19.87 1.00 -4.17
CA TYR A 188 21.17 0.36 -3.91
C TYR A 188 21.97 1.01 -2.76
N VAL A 189 21.57 2.20 -2.30
CA VAL A 189 22.22 2.91 -1.19
C VAL A 189 21.53 2.61 0.15
N ALA A 190 20.27 2.16 0.14
CA ALA A 190 19.51 1.87 1.35
C ALA A 190 19.78 0.44 1.83
N THR A 191 20.33 0.30 3.04
CA THR A 191 20.48 -1.01 3.68
C THR A 191 19.13 -1.47 4.22
N ARG A 192 18.63 -2.60 3.72
CA ARG A 192 17.35 -3.20 4.10
C ARG A 192 17.57 -4.47 4.92
N TYR A 193 16.75 -4.67 5.95
CA TYR A 193 16.82 -5.86 6.82
C TYR A 193 15.44 -6.54 6.92
N PRO A 194 14.94 -7.18 5.84
CA PRO A 194 13.61 -7.79 5.82
C PRO A 194 13.46 -8.91 6.85
N ALA A 195 14.49 -9.74 7.03
CA ALA A 195 14.50 -10.79 8.04
C ALA A 195 14.43 -10.24 9.47
N ASP A 196 15.08 -9.11 9.74
CA ASP A 196 15.01 -8.44 11.06
C ASP A 196 13.62 -7.83 11.28
N GLN A 197 13.05 -7.18 10.26
CA GLN A 197 11.69 -6.65 10.31
C GLN A 197 10.64 -7.74 10.56
N PHE A 198 10.80 -8.89 9.89
CA PHE A 198 9.96 -10.06 10.15
C PHE A 198 10.12 -10.54 11.59
N GLY A 199 11.35 -10.70 12.06
CA GLY A 199 11.66 -11.18 13.41
C GLY A 199 11.08 -10.28 14.50
N ARG A 200 11.26 -8.96 14.40
CA ARG A 200 10.68 -8.01 15.35
C ARG A 200 9.15 -7.91 15.22
N GLY A 201 8.59 -8.01 14.02
CA GLY A 201 7.14 -8.07 13.80
C GLY A 201 6.49 -9.27 14.52
N VAL A 202 7.03 -10.47 14.31
CA VAL A 202 6.61 -11.69 15.02
C VAL A 202 6.81 -11.55 16.53
N SER A 203 7.96 -11.03 16.97
CA SER A 203 8.23 -10.83 18.40
C SER A 203 7.24 -9.86 19.04
N ASN A 204 6.86 -8.80 18.35
CA ASN A 204 5.95 -7.79 18.88
C ASN A 204 4.53 -8.34 19.04
N ILE A 205 4.07 -9.18 18.12
CA ILE A 205 2.76 -9.87 18.21
C ILE A 205 2.76 -10.94 19.31
N LEU A 206 3.81 -11.77 19.38
CA LEU A 206 3.82 -12.89 20.33
C LEU A 206 4.10 -12.45 21.77
N PHE A 207 4.94 -11.45 21.95
CA PHE A 207 5.45 -11.06 23.26
C PHE A 207 4.97 -9.67 23.70
N GLY A 208 4.19 -8.95 22.91
CA GLY A 208 3.70 -7.61 23.23
C GLY A 208 3.00 -7.55 24.59
N VAL A 209 2.27 -8.60 24.97
CA VAL A 209 1.55 -8.72 26.24
C VAL A 209 2.45 -8.53 27.47
N PHE A 210 3.75 -8.84 27.35
CA PHE A 210 4.70 -8.66 28.45
C PHE A 210 5.03 -7.19 28.74
N GLU A 211 4.68 -6.24 27.88
CA GLU A 211 4.80 -4.80 28.21
C GLU A 211 3.97 -4.43 29.44
N VAL A 212 2.85 -5.09 29.70
CA VAL A 212 2.01 -4.80 30.88
C VAL A 212 2.75 -5.08 32.19
N PRO A 213 3.17 -6.32 32.49
CA PRO A 213 3.90 -6.60 33.73
C PRO A 213 5.26 -5.89 33.78
N LEU A 214 5.97 -5.75 32.65
CA LEU A 214 7.28 -5.08 32.63
C LEU A 214 7.17 -3.60 33.01
N ASN A 215 6.14 -2.88 32.55
CA ASN A 215 5.97 -1.47 32.93
C ASN A 215 5.51 -1.30 34.38
N ILE A 216 4.68 -2.19 34.90
CA ILE A 216 4.34 -2.21 36.33
C ILE A 216 5.62 -2.35 37.15
N LEU A 217 6.48 -3.33 36.84
CA LEU A 217 7.74 -3.53 37.56
C LEU A 217 8.69 -2.34 37.46
N ARG A 218 8.86 -1.77 36.25
CA ARG A 218 9.74 -0.61 36.02
C ARG A 218 9.29 0.63 36.81
N ILE A 219 7.98 0.92 36.81
CA ILE A 219 7.46 2.11 37.51
C ILE A 219 7.42 1.86 39.02
N THR A 220 7.12 0.64 39.45
CA THR A 220 7.22 0.27 40.88
C THR A 220 8.64 0.51 41.40
N ALA A 221 9.66 0.08 40.64
CA ALA A 221 11.06 0.28 41.02
C ALA A 221 11.50 1.76 41.04
N ALA A 222 10.87 2.63 40.23
CA ALA A 222 11.26 4.03 40.09
C ALA A 222 10.46 4.98 41.01
N GLU A 223 9.15 4.73 41.19
CA GLU A 223 8.20 5.67 41.81
C GLU A 223 7.42 5.04 42.98
N GLY A 224 7.56 3.72 43.22
CA GLY A 224 6.87 2.98 44.29
C GLY A 224 5.59 2.26 43.85
N ASP A 225 5.00 1.50 44.77
CA ASP A 225 3.94 0.53 44.47
C ASP A 225 2.65 1.15 43.90
N LEU A 226 2.19 2.28 44.44
CA LEU A 226 0.96 2.95 44.00
C LEU A 226 1.07 3.51 42.56
N PRO A 227 2.15 4.24 42.20
CA PRO A 227 2.42 4.59 40.80
C PRO A 227 2.62 3.37 39.90
N GLY A 228 3.25 2.30 40.40
CA GLY A 228 3.42 1.05 39.67
C GLY A 228 2.11 0.45 39.18
N VAL A 229 1.13 0.33 40.07
CA VAL A 229 -0.19 -0.26 39.75
C VAL A 229 -1.04 0.67 38.88
N SER A 230 -0.96 1.99 39.07
CA SER A 230 -1.78 2.95 38.32
C SER A 230 -1.14 3.34 36.98
N LYS A 231 -0.03 4.09 37.04
CA LYS A 231 0.72 4.59 35.89
C LYS A 231 1.40 3.46 35.11
N GLY A 232 1.95 2.46 35.82
CA GLY A 232 2.62 1.32 35.18
C GLY A 232 1.68 0.45 34.39
N LEU A 233 0.48 0.20 34.91
CA LEU A 233 -0.56 -0.53 34.19
C LEU A 233 -1.06 0.25 32.97
N GLY A 234 -1.38 1.54 33.13
CA GLY A 234 -1.84 2.38 32.02
C GLY A 234 -0.83 2.45 30.87
N LEU A 235 0.44 2.73 31.18
CA LEU A 235 1.50 2.76 30.17
C LEU A 235 1.79 1.37 29.57
N GLY A 236 1.69 0.31 30.38
CA GLY A 236 1.86 -1.05 29.93
C GLY A 236 0.81 -1.48 28.91
N VAL A 237 -0.47 -1.19 29.17
CA VAL A 237 -1.57 -1.48 28.23
C VAL A 237 -1.40 -0.66 26.95
N TRP A 238 -1.06 0.62 27.07
CA TRP A 238 -0.80 1.46 25.89
C TRP A 238 0.32 0.89 25.00
N ARG A 239 1.47 0.54 25.59
CA ARG A 239 2.60 -0.02 24.84
C ARG A 239 2.30 -1.39 24.25
N PHE A 240 1.55 -2.23 24.95
CA PHE A 240 1.05 -3.49 24.44
C PHE A 240 0.25 -3.28 23.15
N VAL A 241 -0.77 -2.41 23.17
CA VAL A 241 -1.59 -2.11 21.99
C VAL A 241 -0.74 -1.58 20.84
N CYS A 242 0.21 -0.68 21.11
CA CYS A 242 1.12 -0.18 20.08
C CYS A 242 1.96 -1.30 19.46
N ARG A 243 2.50 -2.22 20.27
CA ARG A 243 3.32 -3.34 19.76
C ARG A 243 2.51 -4.32 18.94
N GLU A 244 1.27 -4.63 19.32
CA GLU A 244 0.42 -5.53 18.53
C GLU A 244 0.12 -4.93 17.15
N ILE A 245 -0.32 -3.67 17.11
CA ILE A 245 -0.63 -2.98 15.85
C ILE A 245 0.62 -2.89 14.97
N ILE A 246 1.74 -2.43 15.54
CA ILE A 246 2.97 -2.24 14.78
C ILE A 246 3.60 -3.59 14.41
N GLY A 247 3.46 -4.62 15.24
CA GLY A 247 3.92 -5.96 14.93
C GLY A 247 3.20 -6.54 13.72
N VAL A 248 1.87 -6.34 13.62
CA VAL A 248 1.09 -6.71 12.42
C VAL A 248 1.54 -5.92 11.20
N VAL A 249 1.79 -4.61 11.35
CA VAL A 249 2.29 -3.78 10.26
C VAL A 249 3.66 -4.27 9.81
N GLU A 250 4.63 -4.42 10.71
CA GLU A 250 5.98 -4.89 10.40
C GLU A 250 5.98 -6.29 9.82
N LEU A 251 5.06 -7.17 10.24
CA LEU A 251 4.87 -8.49 9.66
C LEU A 251 4.22 -8.43 8.27
N ALA A 252 3.31 -7.50 8.00
CA ALA A 252 2.73 -7.35 6.67
C ALA A 252 3.72 -6.69 5.69
N THR A 253 4.60 -5.85 6.21
CA THR A 253 5.50 -5.00 5.43
C THR A 253 6.97 -5.43 5.53
N PHE A 254 7.23 -6.62 6.07
CA PHE A 254 8.59 -7.16 6.21
C PHE A 254 9.41 -7.21 4.92
N PRO A 255 8.83 -7.43 3.71
CA PRO A 255 9.62 -7.51 2.48
C PRO A 255 10.40 -6.23 2.17
N PHE A 256 9.95 -5.09 2.70
CA PHE A 256 10.63 -3.82 2.46
C PHE A 256 11.86 -3.59 3.34
N GLY A 257 12.03 -4.36 4.42
CA GLY A 257 13.17 -4.26 5.33
C GLY A 257 13.33 -2.86 5.96
N TRP A 258 12.24 -2.23 6.35
CA TRP A 258 12.16 -0.94 7.03
C TRP A 258 12.95 -0.91 8.34
N GLN A 259 13.30 0.31 8.77
CA GLN A 259 13.81 0.55 10.12
C GLN A 259 12.72 0.34 11.18
N PRO A 260 13.09 0.02 12.43
CA PRO A 260 12.12 -0.17 13.52
C PRO A 260 11.20 1.03 13.71
N ILE A 261 9.90 0.78 13.71
CA ILE A 261 8.88 1.81 13.96
C ILE A 261 8.80 2.14 15.46
N ILE A 262 8.97 1.13 16.32
CA ILE A 262 9.04 1.30 17.78
C ILE A 262 10.48 1.12 18.24
N GLU A 263 10.91 1.99 19.15
CA GLU A 263 12.08 1.76 20.00
C GLU A 263 11.63 1.58 21.45
N PRO A 264 12.12 0.57 22.18
CA PRO A 264 12.94 -0.55 21.69
C PRO A 264 12.20 -1.46 20.70
N GLU A 265 12.93 -1.93 19.68
CA GLU A 265 12.43 -2.80 18.59
C GLU A 265 11.80 -4.10 19.12
N TYR A 266 12.43 -4.73 20.11
CA TYR A 266 11.95 -5.93 20.78
C TYR A 266 11.39 -5.60 22.16
N VAL A 267 10.43 -6.40 22.62
CA VAL A 267 9.87 -6.34 23.99
C VAL A 267 10.97 -6.55 25.03
N PHE A 268 11.90 -7.46 24.74
CA PHE A 268 13.07 -7.77 25.55
C PHE A 268 14.33 -7.26 24.84
N PRO A 269 14.63 -5.95 24.90
CA PRO A 269 15.80 -5.41 24.22
C PRO A 269 17.09 -5.87 24.91
N ILE A 270 18.13 -6.12 24.11
CA ILE A 270 19.49 -6.34 24.60
C ILE A 270 19.97 -5.10 25.37
N ASN A 271 19.65 -3.91 24.86
CA ASN A 271 19.94 -2.64 25.52
C ASN A 271 18.71 -2.13 26.31
N GLN A 272 18.73 -2.28 27.62
CA GLN A 272 17.62 -1.88 28.49
C GLN A 272 17.47 -0.36 28.68
N ASN A 273 18.42 0.44 28.19
CA ASN A 273 18.40 1.90 28.32
C ASN A 273 17.62 2.61 27.19
N ALA A 274 17.01 1.85 26.27
CA ALA A 274 16.23 2.42 25.18
C ALA A 274 14.95 3.11 25.70
N THR A 275 14.83 4.42 25.45
CA THR A 275 13.60 5.17 25.75
C THR A 275 12.53 4.82 24.74
N TRP A 276 11.29 4.63 25.20
CA TRP A 276 10.15 4.37 24.32
C TRP A 276 9.94 5.50 23.31
N ARG A 277 9.99 5.19 22.02
CA ARG A 277 9.73 6.14 20.93
C ARG A 277 9.01 5.45 19.79
N VAL A 278 8.13 6.18 19.12
CA VAL A 278 7.53 5.76 17.86
C VAL A 278 8.12 6.64 16.77
N ARG A 279 8.85 6.04 15.84
CA ARG A 279 9.44 6.69 14.68
C ARG A 279 8.49 6.56 13.49
N ARG A 280 8.49 7.57 12.63
CA ARG A 280 7.92 7.37 11.29
C ARG A 280 8.86 6.44 10.52
N PRO A 281 8.36 5.39 9.84
CA PRO A 281 9.21 4.60 8.99
C PRO A 281 9.79 5.51 7.88
N ALA A 282 11.07 5.36 7.59
CA ALA A 282 11.74 6.15 6.56
C ALA A 282 11.65 5.41 5.23
N PHE A 283 10.73 5.85 4.36
CA PHE A 283 10.50 5.29 3.01
C PHE A 283 11.47 5.89 1.99
N HIS A 284 11.80 7.16 2.21
CA HIS A 284 12.75 7.92 1.43
C HIS A 284 13.78 8.50 2.39
N LYS A 285 15.04 8.59 1.95
CA LYS A 285 16.16 9.12 2.74
C LYS A 285 15.74 10.33 3.56
N GLN A 286 16.04 10.29 4.87
CA GLN A 286 16.20 11.52 5.63
C GLN A 286 17.43 12.23 5.06
N TYR A 287 17.20 13.28 4.29
CA TYR A 287 18.17 14.34 4.06
C TYR A 287 17.80 15.53 4.95
#